data_AF-A0A496YTF9-F1
#
_entry.id   AF-A0A496YTF9-F1
#
_cell.length_a   1.000
_cell.length_b   1.000
_cell.length_c   1.000
_cell.angle_alpha   90.00
_cell.angle_beta   90.00
_cell.angle_gamma   90.00
#
_symmetry.space_group_name_H-M   'P 1'
#
loop_
_entity.id
_entity.type
_entity.pdbx_description
1 polymer ?
#
loop_
_entity_poly.entity_id
_entity_poly.type
_entity_poly.pdbx_seq_one_letter_code
_entity_poly.pdbx_strand_id
1 'polypeptide(L)'
;MAERRINNKLPVAIDGLPFILATACFVFIFLYARFSFLAVCSGLLLIFMLFFFRDPERRFEPSEKTILIPADGKILRIENLEGNDNPLGAPGLKVSIFMSIFDVHVNRVPVSGVVSSIAYHPGKFLLANRDKASEQNERNRISVETNEGHRVVFVQIAGFVARRIACWIKEGDRLLAGQRFGLIRFGSRVDIYLPEGTHVVAQEGQRVKAGKSILGYLS
;
A
#
# COMPACT_ATOMS: atom_id res chain seq x y z
N MET A 1 -13.64 5.66 13.11
CA MET A 1 -13.76 4.91 11.82
C MET A 1 -12.39 4.43 11.30
N ALA A 2 -11.36 5.29 11.29
CA ALA A 2 -9.99 4.91 10.93
C ALA A 2 -9.41 3.79 11.80
N GLU A 3 -9.53 3.91 13.12
CA GLU A 3 -9.02 2.93 14.09
C GLU A 3 -9.55 1.51 13.86
N ARG A 4 -10.83 1.37 13.47
CA ARG A 4 -11.42 0.07 13.12
C ARG A 4 -10.78 -0.57 11.89
N ARG A 5 -10.29 0.24 10.93
CA ARG A 5 -9.59 -0.23 9.73
C ARG A 5 -8.15 -0.63 10.04
N ILE A 6 -7.47 0.15 10.88
CA ILE A 6 -6.09 -0.13 11.32
C ILE A 6 -6.06 -1.43 12.15
N ASN A 7 -6.97 -1.55 13.11
CA ASN A 7 -7.12 -2.69 14.02
C ASN A 7 -8.10 -3.74 13.49
N ASN A 8 -8.24 -3.85 12.17
CA ASN A 8 -9.15 -4.81 11.55
C ASN A 8 -8.79 -6.25 11.92
N LYS A 9 -9.77 -7.00 12.41
CA LYS A 9 -9.65 -8.44 12.73
C LYS A 9 -10.30 -9.35 11.69
N LEU A 10 -11.02 -8.76 10.72
CA LEU A 10 -11.65 -9.52 9.64
C LEU A 10 -10.57 -10.02 8.66
N PRO A 11 -10.76 -11.17 8.01
CA PRO A 11 -9.84 -11.66 6.99
C PRO A 11 -9.87 -10.82 5.69
N VAL A 12 -10.74 -9.82 5.61
CA VAL A 12 -10.89 -8.88 4.51
C VAL A 12 -10.89 -7.44 5.02
N ALA A 13 -10.39 -6.51 4.21
CA ALA A 13 -10.39 -5.10 4.50
C ALA A 13 -11.82 -4.55 4.56
N ILE A 14 -12.09 -3.69 5.54
CA ILE A 14 -13.41 -3.05 5.73
C ILE A 14 -13.84 -2.27 4.47
N ASP A 15 -12.88 -1.63 3.80
CA ASP A 15 -13.09 -0.92 2.55
C ASP A 15 -13.55 -1.81 1.37
N GLY A 16 -13.39 -3.12 1.49
CA GLY A 16 -13.85 -4.13 0.53
C GLY A 16 -15.27 -4.62 0.78
N LEU A 17 -15.81 -4.46 2.00
CA LEU A 17 -17.13 -4.99 2.37
C LEU A 17 -18.26 -4.51 1.46
N PRO A 18 -18.35 -3.23 1.03
CA PRO A 18 -19.40 -2.81 0.11
C PRO A 18 -19.37 -3.57 -1.22
N PHE A 19 -18.18 -3.88 -1.75
CA PHE A 19 -18.02 -4.62 -3.00
C PHE A 19 -18.38 -6.09 -2.83
N ILE A 20 -17.95 -6.70 -1.73
CA ILE A 20 -18.26 -8.09 -1.39
C ILE A 20 -19.78 -8.26 -1.18
N LEU A 21 -20.43 -7.38 -0.43
CA LEU A 21 -21.87 -7.46 -0.16
C LEU A 21 -22.70 -7.20 -1.42
N ALA A 22 -22.31 -6.22 -2.26
CA ALA A 22 -23.00 -5.97 -3.52
C ALA A 22 -22.90 -7.16 -4.49
N THR A 23 -21.71 -7.75 -4.62
CA THR A 23 -21.52 -8.93 -5.48
C THR A 23 -22.24 -10.16 -4.94
N ALA A 24 -22.24 -10.38 -3.62
CA ALA A 24 -23.04 -11.44 -3.00
C ALA A 24 -24.55 -11.25 -3.24
N CYS A 25 -25.05 -10.01 -3.14
CA CYS A 25 -26.44 -9.70 -3.45
C CYS A 25 -26.81 -10.07 -4.90
N PHE A 26 -25.96 -9.72 -5.87
CA PHE A 26 -26.17 -10.11 -7.27
C PHE A 26 -26.20 -11.62 -7.48
N VAL A 27 -25.34 -12.37 -6.79
CA VAL A 27 -25.38 -13.85 -6.82
C VAL A 27 -26.76 -14.36 -6.39
N PHE A 28 -27.28 -13.89 -5.26
CA PHE A 28 -28.60 -14.31 -4.77
C PHE A 28 -29.74 -13.90 -5.71
N ILE A 29 -29.71 -12.68 -6.25
CA ILE A 29 -30.71 -12.20 -7.21
C ILE A 29 -30.73 -13.07 -8.46
N PHE A 30 -29.57 -13.38 -9.05
CA PHE A 30 -29.51 -14.18 -10.28
C PHE A 30 -29.83 -15.66 -10.05
N LEU A 31 -29.48 -16.21 -8.88
CA LEU A 31 -29.93 -17.55 -8.49
C LEU A 31 -31.46 -17.60 -8.34
N TYR A 32 -32.05 -16.62 -7.68
CA TYR A 32 -33.51 -16.53 -7.50
C TYR A 32 -34.24 -16.37 -8.84
N ALA A 33 -33.73 -15.51 -9.73
CA ALA A 33 -34.26 -15.29 -11.08
C ALA A 33 -33.97 -16.45 -12.06
N ARG A 34 -33.26 -17.50 -11.63
CA ARG A 34 -32.82 -18.64 -12.45
C ARG A 34 -31.95 -18.27 -13.66
N PHE A 35 -31.20 -17.18 -13.57
CA PHE A 35 -30.20 -16.79 -14.57
C PHE A 35 -28.85 -17.43 -14.25
N SER A 36 -28.72 -18.74 -14.54
CA SER A 36 -27.55 -19.55 -14.14
C SER A 36 -26.21 -18.99 -14.63
N PHE A 37 -26.13 -18.51 -15.87
CA PHE A 37 -24.89 -17.92 -16.41
C PHE A 37 -24.47 -16.67 -15.61
N LEU A 38 -25.40 -15.74 -15.36
CA LEU A 38 -25.13 -14.53 -14.59
C LEU A 38 -24.81 -14.83 -13.12
N ALA A 39 -25.45 -15.86 -12.54
CA ALA A 39 -25.15 -16.33 -11.19
C ALA A 39 -23.70 -16.87 -11.10
N VAL A 40 -23.23 -17.64 -12.08
CA VAL A 40 -21.84 -18.12 -12.12
C VAL A 40 -20.85 -16.97 -12.28
N CYS A 41 -21.10 -16.05 -13.23
CA CYS A 41 -20.23 -14.89 -13.44
C CYS A 41 -20.12 -14.00 -12.19
N SER A 42 -21.24 -13.73 -11.52
CA SER A 42 -21.24 -12.97 -10.25
C SER A 42 -20.59 -13.74 -9.10
N GLY A 43 -20.70 -15.08 -9.07
CA GLY A 43 -20.01 -15.93 -8.09
C GLY A 43 -18.49 -15.89 -8.25
N LEU A 44 -17.99 -15.97 -9.49
CA LEU A 44 -16.56 -15.80 -9.78
C LEU A 44 -16.07 -14.40 -9.37
N LEU A 45 -16.88 -13.37 -9.62
CA LEU A 45 -16.57 -12.00 -9.21
C LEU A 45 -16.54 -11.85 -7.68
N LEU A 46 -17.45 -12.49 -6.95
CA LEU A 46 -17.46 -12.50 -5.49
C LEU A 46 -16.18 -13.15 -4.94
N ILE A 47 -15.78 -14.30 -5.48
CA ILE A 47 -14.53 -14.98 -5.11
C ILE A 47 -13.34 -14.05 -5.35
N PHE A 48 -13.30 -13.39 -6.50
CA PHE A 48 -12.28 -12.40 -6.81
C PHE A 48 -12.27 -11.23 -5.82
N MET A 49 -13.44 -10.68 -5.44
CA MET A 49 -13.52 -9.58 -4.46
C MET A 49 -13.03 -10.01 -3.07
N LEU A 50 -13.39 -11.20 -2.61
CA LEU A 50 -12.89 -11.77 -1.36
C LEU A 50 -11.36 -11.93 -1.39
N PHE A 51 -10.83 -12.44 -2.50
CA PHE A 51 -9.39 -12.64 -2.68
C PHE A 51 -8.61 -11.32 -2.79
N PHE A 52 -9.15 -10.34 -3.51
CA PHE A 52 -8.54 -9.04 -3.73
C PHE A 52 -8.49 -8.20 -2.45
N PHE A 53 -9.61 -8.13 -1.72
CA PHE A 53 -9.71 -7.37 -0.47
C PHE A 53 -9.22 -8.14 0.75
N ARG A 54 -8.53 -9.27 0.60
CA ARG A 54 -8.00 -10.04 1.73
C ARG A 54 -7.03 -9.19 2.56
N ASP A 55 -7.11 -9.32 3.87
CA ASP A 55 -6.31 -8.59 4.85
C ASP A 55 -5.76 -9.58 5.89
N PRO A 56 -4.73 -10.36 5.55
CA PRO A 56 -4.14 -11.30 6.49
C PRO A 56 -3.48 -10.56 7.65
N GLU A 57 -3.70 -11.08 8.87
CA GLU A 57 -3.02 -10.58 10.05
C GLU A 57 -1.52 -10.86 9.97
N ARG A 58 -0.71 -9.88 10.39
CA ARG A 58 0.76 -9.99 10.35
C ARG A 58 1.30 -9.40 11.63
N ARG A 59 1.96 -10.26 12.39
CA ARG A 59 2.75 -9.87 13.56
C ARG A 59 4.20 -9.85 13.14
N PHE A 60 4.86 -8.75 13.42
CA PHE A 60 6.30 -8.59 13.31
C PHE A 60 6.70 -7.64 14.43
N GLU A 61 7.78 -7.97 15.13
CA GLU A 61 8.38 -7.14 16.17
C GLU A 61 9.67 -6.57 15.59
N PRO A 62 9.60 -5.42 14.89
CA PRO A 62 10.79 -4.83 14.27
C PRO A 62 11.71 -4.26 15.35
N SER A 63 13.03 -4.38 15.16
CA SER A 63 13.99 -3.59 15.92
C SER A 63 13.86 -2.11 15.56
N GLU A 64 14.33 -1.21 16.42
CA GLU A 64 14.13 0.24 16.27
C GLU A 64 14.59 0.80 14.91
N LYS A 65 15.67 0.25 14.34
CA LYS A 65 16.24 0.67 13.06
C LYS A 65 15.72 -0.08 11.84
N THR A 66 14.83 -1.06 12.02
CA THR A 66 14.35 -1.91 10.91
C THR A 66 13.37 -1.14 10.04
N ILE A 67 13.63 -1.15 8.73
CA ILE A 67 12.71 -0.64 7.71
C ILE A 67 11.96 -1.85 7.12
N LEU A 68 10.65 -1.85 7.26
CA LEU A 68 9.79 -2.88 6.69
C LEU A 68 9.33 -2.51 5.29
N ILE A 69 9.09 -3.54 4.49
CA ILE A 69 8.40 -3.39 3.22
C ILE A 69 6.97 -2.89 3.47
N PRO A 70 6.50 -1.83 2.78
CA PRO A 70 5.16 -1.26 3.00
C PRO A 70 4.04 -1.95 2.19
N ALA A 71 4.37 -2.77 1.18
CA ALA A 71 3.41 -3.34 0.25
C ALA A 71 3.79 -4.78 -0.16
N ASP A 72 2.78 -5.63 -0.38
CA ASP A 72 3.01 -6.93 -1.05
C ASP A 72 3.29 -6.69 -2.53
N GLY A 73 4.26 -7.43 -3.07
CA GLY A 73 4.53 -7.38 -4.49
C GLY A 73 5.98 -7.67 -4.84
N LYS A 74 6.46 -6.99 -5.88
CA LYS A 74 7.82 -7.14 -6.41
C LYS A 74 8.55 -5.80 -6.36
N ILE A 75 9.78 -5.80 -5.86
CA ILE A 75 10.67 -4.65 -5.96
C ILE A 75 11.00 -4.43 -7.43
N LEU A 76 10.59 -3.30 -7.98
CA LEU A 76 10.85 -2.95 -9.37
C LEU A 76 12.24 -2.35 -9.53
N ARG A 77 12.56 -1.39 -8.67
CA ARG A 77 13.78 -0.59 -8.81
C ARG A 77 14.22 0.00 -7.47
N ILE A 78 15.53 0.12 -7.31
CA ILE A 78 16.20 0.82 -6.22
C ILE A 78 17.08 1.88 -6.87
N GLU A 79 16.77 3.15 -6.64
CA GLU A 79 17.44 4.28 -7.27
C GLU A 79 18.07 5.19 -6.23
N ASN A 80 19.31 5.63 -6.49
CA ASN A 80 19.89 6.75 -5.76
C ASN A 80 19.20 8.05 -6.18
N LEU A 81 18.91 8.89 -5.19
CA LEU A 81 18.35 10.21 -5.38
C LEU A 81 19.45 11.23 -5.16
N GLU A 82 19.69 12.05 -6.18
CA GLU A 82 20.60 13.17 -6.10
C GLU A 82 19.82 14.47 -5.88
N GLY A 83 20.38 15.35 -5.04
CA GLY A 83 19.79 16.65 -4.75
C GLY A 83 18.44 16.60 -4.00
N ASN A 84 17.72 17.71 -4.06
CA ASN A 84 16.56 17.96 -3.19
C ASN A 84 15.22 17.96 -3.93
N ASP A 85 15.21 17.81 -5.26
CA ASP A 85 14.00 17.78 -6.08
C ASP A 85 13.34 16.39 -6.07
N ASN A 86 12.98 15.94 -4.88
CA ASN A 86 12.33 14.66 -4.67
C ASN A 86 11.45 14.69 -3.41
N PRO A 87 10.56 13.70 -3.19
CA PRO A 87 9.67 13.67 -2.02
C PRO A 87 10.35 13.73 -0.65
N LEU A 88 11.60 13.28 -0.54
CA LEU A 88 12.40 13.35 0.69
C LEU A 88 12.91 14.79 0.95
N GLY A 89 13.16 15.55 -0.12
CA GLY A 89 13.74 16.90 -0.06
C GLY A 89 15.25 16.91 0.19
N ALA A 90 15.92 15.76 0.06
CA ALA A 90 17.34 15.56 0.29
C ALA A 90 17.86 14.37 -0.55
N PRO A 91 19.19 14.20 -0.69
CA PRO A 91 19.77 12.99 -1.24
C PRO A 91 19.37 11.74 -0.45
N GLY A 92 19.33 10.59 -1.11
CA GLY A 92 18.91 9.35 -0.48
C GLY A 92 18.61 8.23 -1.47
N LEU A 93 17.66 7.38 -1.12
CA LEU A 93 17.28 6.20 -1.90
C LEU A 93 15.78 6.17 -2.14
N LYS A 94 15.36 5.83 -3.37
CA LYS A 94 13.98 5.49 -3.71
C LYS A 94 13.89 4.00 -3.99
N VAL A 95 12.96 3.31 -3.33
CA VAL A 95 12.60 1.92 -3.63
C VAL A 95 11.16 1.86 -4.11
N SER A 96 10.97 1.32 -5.31
CA SER A 96 9.66 1.19 -5.94
C SER A 96 9.15 -0.24 -5.86
N ILE A 97 7.96 -0.44 -5.29
CA ILE A 97 7.33 -1.76 -5.11
C ILE A 97 6.03 -1.80 -5.91
N PHE A 98 5.95 -2.74 -6.86
CA PHE A 98 4.75 -2.94 -7.66
C PHE A 98 3.86 -4.02 -7.06
N MET A 99 2.57 -3.71 -6.96
CA MET A 99 1.53 -4.58 -6.45
C MET A 99 0.66 -5.06 -7.62
N SER A 100 0.75 -6.34 -7.94
CA SER A 100 -0.13 -6.98 -8.91
C SER A 100 -1.56 -7.12 -8.35
N ILE A 101 -2.51 -7.50 -9.19
CA ILE A 101 -3.89 -7.82 -8.76
C ILE A 101 -3.95 -9.05 -7.83
N PHE A 102 -2.88 -9.85 -7.78
CA PHE A 102 -2.80 -11.03 -6.94
C PHE A 102 -2.22 -10.75 -5.56
N ASP A 103 -1.67 -9.57 -5.33
CA ASP A 103 -1.05 -9.19 -4.06
C ASP A 103 -2.10 -8.70 -3.04
N VAL A 104 -1.67 -8.51 -1.78
CA VAL A 104 -2.52 -7.86 -0.76
C VAL A 104 -2.39 -6.35 -0.89
N HIS A 105 -3.51 -5.67 -1.09
CA HIS A 105 -3.53 -4.22 -1.32
C HIS A 105 -3.60 -3.34 -0.07
N VAL A 106 -3.68 -3.96 1.11
CA VAL A 106 -3.50 -3.25 2.39
C VAL A 106 -2.02 -2.92 2.58
N ASN A 107 -1.71 -1.63 2.75
CA ASN A 107 -0.35 -1.15 2.96
C ASN A 107 -0.05 -1.00 4.45
N ARG A 108 1.22 -1.24 4.79
CA ARG A 108 1.73 -1.21 6.15
C ARG A 108 2.85 -0.19 6.32
N VAL A 109 2.94 0.38 7.51
CA VAL A 109 3.91 1.44 7.80
C VAL A 109 5.33 0.84 7.77
N PRO A 110 6.28 1.47 7.06
CA PRO A 110 7.63 0.92 6.95
C PRO A 110 8.48 1.14 8.21
N VAL A 111 8.31 2.26 8.92
CA VAL A 111 9.11 2.65 10.10
C VAL A 111 8.23 3.23 11.21
N SER A 112 8.65 3.05 12.47
CA SER A 112 7.98 3.70 13.61
C SER A 112 8.35 5.19 13.69
N GLY A 113 7.42 6.04 14.07
CA GLY A 113 7.66 7.49 14.12
C GLY A 113 6.38 8.32 14.21
N VAL A 114 6.47 9.62 13.94
CA VAL A 114 5.33 10.54 13.92
C VAL A 114 5.09 11.02 12.49
N VAL A 115 3.83 11.02 12.06
CA VAL A 115 3.47 11.58 10.75
C VAL A 115 3.69 13.09 10.74
N SER A 116 4.68 13.56 9.98
CA SER A 116 4.95 15.00 9.86
C SER A 116 4.09 15.69 8.80
N SER A 117 3.72 14.98 7.72
CA SER A 117 2.82 15.52 6.70
C SER A 117 2.13 14.43 5.88
N ILE A 118 0.93 14.73 5.37
CA ILE A 118 0.20 13.94 4.39
C ILE A 118 -0.22 14.85 3.23
N ALA A 119 0.27 14.59 2.03
CA ALA A 119 -0.07 15.33 0.82
C ALA A 119 -0.77 14.42 -0.19
N TYR A 120 -2.08 14.59 -0.29
CA TYR A 120 -2.92 13.88 -1.27
C TYR A 120 -3.02 14.68 -2.57
N HIS A 121 -2.72 14.04 -3.69
CA HIS A 121 -2.84 14.61 -5.01
C HIS A 121 -3.79 13.78 -5.87
N PRO A 122 -4.94 14.32 -6.31
CA PRO A 122 -5.77 13.67 -7.31
C PRO A 122 -5.04 13.64 -8.66
N GLY A 123 -5.21 12.58 -9.46
CA GLY A 123 -4.52 12.42 -10.74
C GLY A 123 -5.30 11.68 -11.83
N LYS A 124 -4.61 11.42 -12.95
CA LYS A 124 -5.07 10.81 -14.23
C LYS A 124 -4.85 9.27 -14.26
N PHE A 125 -5.19 8.63 -15.39
CA PHE A 125 -5.17 7.17 -15.59
C PHE A 125 -3.97 6.74 -16.45
N LEU A 126 -2.77 6.63 -15.88
CA LEU A 126 -1.64 5.98 -16.54
C LEU A 126 -1.33 4.62 -15.87
N LEU A 127 -0.73 3.70 -16.63
CA LEU A 127 -0.27 2.41 -16.11
C LEU A 127 0.84 2.61 -15.06
N ALA A 128 0.61 2.09 -13.85
CA ALA A 128 1.50 2.26 -12.71
C ALA A 128 2.84 1.50 -12.78
N ASN A 129 3.25 0.94 -13.92
CA ASN A 129 4.62 0.40 -14.08
C ASN A 129 5.60 1.37 -14.76
N ARG A 130 5.11 2.49 -15.32
CA ARG A 130 5.95 3.47 -16.03
C ARG A 130 6.39 4.57 -15.09
N ASP A 131 7.63 5.03 -15.21
CA ASP A 131 8.19 6.08 -14.34
C ASP A 131 7.36 7.38 -14.35
N LYS A 132 6.83 7.76 -15.52
CA LYS A 132 5.95 8.93 -15.70
C LYS A 132 4.58 8.83 -15.02
N ALA A 133 4.19 7.65 -14.53
CA ALA A 133 2.91 7.47 -13.83
C ALA A 133 2.92 8.10 -12.43
N SER A 134 4.10 8.25 -11.79
CA SER A 134 4.21 8.80 -10.43
C SER A 134 3.86 10.28 -10.32
N GLU A 135 3.95 11.05 -11.42
CA GLU A 135 3.63 12.48 -11.45
C GLU A 135 2.19 12.78 -11.82
N GLN A 136 1.59 11.93 -12.66
CA GLN A 136 0.28 12.21 -13.23
C GLN A 136 -0.84 11.43 -12.56
N ASN A 137 -0.57 10.30 -11.90
CA ASN A 137 -1.62 9.49 -11.26
C ASN A 137 -2.00 9.99 -9.87
N GLU A 138 -3.17 9.55 -9.40
CA GLU A 138 -3.61 9.74 -8.02
C GLU A 138 -2.54 9.17 -7.08
N ARG A 139 -2.09 10.01 -6.14
CA ARG A 139 -1.06 9.64 -5.18
C ARG A 139 -1.32 10.24 -3.81
N ASN A 140 -0.85 9.54 -2.79
CA ASN A 140 -0.88 10.01 -1.42
C ASN A 140 0.53 9.88 -0.84
N ARG A 141 1.16 11.02 -0.53
CA ARG A 141 2.50 11.08 0.06
C ARG A 141 2.36 11.21 1.58
N ILE A 142 3.07 10.36 2.31
CA ILE A 142 3.14 10.40 3.77
C ILE A 142 4.60 10.58 4.17
N SER A 143 4.89 11.62 4.95
CA SER A 143 6.19 11.83 5.58
C SER A 143 6.13 11.42 7.05
N VAL A 144 7.13 10.67 7.51
CA VAL A 144 7.27 10.23 8.89
C VAL A 144 8.64 10.63 9.40
N GLU A 145 8.66 11.27 10.56
CA GLU A 145 9.88 11.47 11.34
C GLU A 145 10.02 10.33 12.34
N THR A 146 11.11 9.59 12.24
CA THR A 146 11.44 8.52 13.18
C THR A 146 11.88 9.08 14.53
N ASN A 147 11.87 8.25 15.58
CA ASN A 147 12.34 8.66 16.91
C ASN A 147 13.82 9.06 16.93
N GLU A 148 14.61 8.54 15.99
CA GLU A 148 16.03 8.85 15.81
C GLU A 148 16.27 10.11 14.96
N GLY A 149 15.21 10.79 14.51
CA GLY A 149 15.30 12.04 13.75
C GLY A 149 15.48 11.87 12.24
N HIS A 150 15.41 10.64 11.73
CA HIS A 150 15.39 10.40 10.29
C HIS A 150 14.01 10.68 9.70
N ARG A 151 14.01 11.33 8.53
CA ARG A 151 12.83 11.50 7.70
C ARG A 151 12.70 10.34 6.72
N VAL A 152 11.53 9.70 6.71
CA VAL A 152 11.17 8.66 5.73
C VAL A 152 9.87 9.06 5.05
N VAL A 153 9.82 8.95 3.73
CA VAL A 153 8.62 9.30 2.95
C VAL A 153 8.16 8.07 2.19
N PHE A 154 6.86 7.78 2.20
CA PHE A 154 6.28 6.75 1.37
C PHE A 154 5.04 7.26 0.64
N VAL A 155 4.90 6.82 -0.61
CA VAL A 155 3.92 7.33 -1.55
C VAL A 155 3.10 6.16 -2.08
N GLN A 156 1.81 6.20 -1.80
CA GLN A 156 0.84 5.33 -2.47
C GLN A 156 0.54 5.91 -3.84
N ILE A 157 0.62 5.09 -4.88
CA ILE A 157 0.37 5.51 -6.27
C ILE A 157 -0.66 4.56 -6.88
N ALA A 158 -1.83 5.09 -7.20
CA ALA A 158 -2.89 4.32 -7.82
C ALA A 158 -2.61 4.14 -9.34
N GLY A 159 -2.96 2.96 -9.87
CA GLY A 159 -2.87 2.67 -11.30
C GLY A 159 -4.11 3.06 -12.12
N PHE A 160 -4.09 2.68 -13.41
CA PHE A 160 -5.10 3.01 -14.43
C PHE A 160 -6.57 2.68 -14.03
N VAL A 161 -6.78 1.57 -13.33
CA VAL A 161 -8.12 1.09 -12.93
C VAL A 161 -8.49 1.54 -11.49
N ALA A 162 -7.48 1.98 -10.74
CA ALA A 162 -7.50 2.20 -9.31
C ALA A 162 -7.89 3.65 -8.98
N ARG A 163 -9.09 3.88 -8.47
CA ARG A 163 -9.61 5.25 -8.28
C ARG A 163 -9.94 5.65 -6.85
N ARG A 164 -9.35 5.00 -5.84
CA ARG A 164 -9.54 5.38 -4.43
C ARG A 164 -8.42 4.82 -3.56
N ILE A 165 -7.33 5.57 -3.41
CA ILE A 165 -6.42 5.37 -2.28
C ILE A 165 -7.21 5.65 -1.01
N ALA A 166 -7.23 4.69 -0.09
CA ALA A 166 -7.77 4.89 1.25
C ALA A 166 -6.60 5.11 2.20
N CYS A 167 -6.44 6.34 2.70
CA CYS A 167 -5.54 6.65 3.80
C CYS A 167 -6.33 6.63 5.11
N TRP A 168 -5.83 5.94 6.13
CA TRP A 168 -6.50 5.80 7.42
C TRP A 168 -5.79 6.56 8.55
N ILE A 169 -4.55 6.98 8.33
CA ILE A 169 -3.75 7.77 9.27
C ILE A 169 -3.89 9.27 8.99
N LYS A 170 -3.48 10.08 9.96
CA LYS A 170 -3.50 11.55 9.93
C LYS A 170 -2.15 12.14 10.33
N GLU A 171 -1.94 13.39 9.99
CA GLU A 171 -0.80 14.17 10.50
C GLU A 171 -0.82 14.21 12.03
N GLY A 172 0.36 14.07 12.64
CA GLY A 172 0.52 13.98 14.09
C GLY A 172 0.30 12.58 14.69
N ASP A 173 -0.21 11.61 13.93
CA ASP A 173 -0.37 10.24 14.43
C ASP A 173 1.00 9.63 14.77
N ARG A 174 1.08 8.97 15.92
CA ARG A 174 2.21 8.10 16.28
C ARG A 174 2.03 6.74 15.63
N LEU A 175 3.04 6.33 14.88
CA LEU A 175 3.02 5.13 14.09
C LEU A 175 3.98 4.07 14.61
N LEU A 176 3.53 2.81 14.56
CA LEU A 176 4.35 1.62 14.71
C LEU A 176 4.63 0.99 13.34
N ALA A 177 5.88 0.59 13.10
CA ALA A 177 6.24 -0.18 11.93
C ALA A 177 5.39 -1.47 11.83
N GLY A 178 4.96 -1.79 10.62
CA GLY A 178 4.12 -2.95 10.32
C GLY A 178 2.62 -2.76 10.57
N GLN A 179 2.19 -1.69 11.25
CA GLN A 179 0.75 -1.40 11.38
C GLN A 179 0.14 -1.11 10.00
N ARG A 180 -1.17 -1.31 9.84
CA ARG A 180 -1.88 -0.94 8.61
C ARG A 180 -2.10 0.58 8.58
N PHE A 181 -1.89 1.22 7.43
CA PHE A 181 -2.18 2.66 7.30
C PHE A 181 -3.11 3.02 6.15
N GLY A 182 -3.33 2.09 5.22
CA GLY A 182 -4.16 2.37 4.07
C GLY A 182 -4.35 1.18 3.15
N LEU A 183 -5.06 1.43 2.04
CA LEU A 183 -5.32 0.46 0.99
C LEU A 183 -5.32 1.16 -0.37
N ILE A 184 -4.74 0.51 -1.39
CA ILE A 184 -4.84 0.98 -2.78
C ILE A 184 -5.67 -0.02 -3.60
N ARG A 185 -6.85 0.38 -4.06
CA ARG A 185 -7.72 -0.51 -4.85
C ARG A 185 -7.10 -0.82 -6.21
N PHE A 186 -7.26 -2.04 -6.73
CA PHE A 186 -6.99 -2.52 -8.09
C PHE A 186 -5.63 -2.19 -8.76
N GLY A 187 -4.53 -2.70 -8.21
CA GLY A 187 -3.21 -2.70 -8.85
C GLY A 187 -2.51 -1.34 -8.75
N SER A 188 -1.29 -1.34 -8.21
CA SER A 188 -0.70 -0.11 -7.71
C SER A 188 0.81 -0.20 -7.55
N ARG A 189 1.39 0.91 -7.10
CA ARG A 189 2.78 1.00 -6.69
C ARG A 189 2.84 1.67 -5.32
N VAL A 190 3.80 1.27 -4.50
CA VAL A 190 4.24 2.04 -3.34
C VAL A 190 5.71 2.37 -3.53
N ASP A 191 6.02 3.66 -3.52
CA ASP A 191 7.39 4.16 -3.53
C ASP A 191 7.76 4.54 -2.10
N ILE A 192 8.96 4.16 -1.64
CA ILE A 192 9.52 4.58 -0.36
C ILE A 192 10.84 5.31 -0.61
N TYR A 193 11.02 6.41 0.10
CA TYR A 193 12.14 7.33 0.02
C TYR A 193 12.83 7.34 1.38
N LEU A 194 14.11 7.01 1.37
CA LEU A 194 14.93 6.74 2.54
C LEU A 194 16.11 7.72 2.57
N PRO A 195 16.55 8.15 3.77
CA PRO A 195 17.70 9.04 3.90
C PRO A 195 18.97 8.38 3.39
N GLU A 196 19.93 9.20 2.99
CA GLU A 196 21.29 8.76 2.68
C GLU A 196 21.90 7.95 3.85
N GLY A 197 22.75 6.98 3.52
CA GLY A 197 23.33 6.06 4.49
C GLY A 197 22.43 4.88 4.88
N THR A 198 21.19 4.81 4.39
CA THR A 198 20.33 3.64 4.63
C THR A 198 20.95 2.35 4.05
N HIS A 199 21.11 1.32 4.88
CA HIS A 199 21.62 0.02 4.47
C HIS A 199 20.48 -0.87 3.95
N VAL A 200 20.27 -0.89 2.63
CA VAL A 200 19.22 -1.70 1.98
C VAL A 200 19.69 -3.15 1.84
N VAL A 201 18.86 -4.09 2.31
CA VAL A 201 19.13 -5.56 2.19
C VAL A 201 18.25 -6.23 1.15
N ALA A 202 17.16 -5.59 0.74
CA ALA A 202 16.29 -6.12 -0.29
C ALA A 202 16.85 -5.85 -1.70
N GLN A 203 16.50 -6.70 -2.65
CA GLN A 203 17.06 -6.67 -3.99
C GLN A 203 16.00 -6.37 -5.05
N GLU A 204 16.41 -5.73 -6.15
CA GLU A 204 15.56 -5.59 -7.32
C GLU A 204 15.08 -6.96 -7.81
N GLY A 205 13.82 -7.02 -8.22
CA GLY A 205 13.20 -8.26 -8.67
C GLY A 205 12.67 -9.18 -7.56
N GLN A 206 13.02 -8.93 -6.30
CA GLN A 206 12.59 -9.75 -5.17
C GLN A 206 11.07 -9.63 -4.92
N ARG A 207 10.41 -10.77 -4.64
CA ARG A 207 9.05 -10.78 -4.11
C ARG A 207 9.04 -10.57 -2.59
N VAL A 208 8.21 -9.66 -2.13
CA VAL A 208 8.19 -9.17 -0.75
C VAL A 208 6.78 -9.10 -0.18
N LYS A 209 6.68 -9.12 1.14
CA LYS A 209 5.42 -9.04 1.89
C LYS A 209 5.43 -7.85 2.85
N ALA A 210 4.40 -7.01 2.77
CA ALA A 210 4.18 -5.86 3.65
C ALA A 210 4.28 -6.21 5.15
N GLY A 211 5.02 -5.44 5.93
CA GLY A 211 5.15 -5.64 7.38
C GLY A 211 5.72 -7.01 7.79
N LYS A 212 6.43 -7.72 6.90
CA LYS A 212 7.13 -8.99 7.18
C LYS A 212 8.52 -9.02 6.56
N SER A 213 8.62 -8.65 5.29
CA SER A 213 9.91 -8.55 4.62
C SER A 213 10.64 -7.29 5.10
N ILE A 214 11.92 -7.44 5.40
CA ILE A 214 12.81 -6.33 5.74
C ILE A 214 13.30 -5.69 4.44
N LEU A 215 13.17 -4.38 4.34
CA LEU A 215 13.72 -3.59 3.25
C LEU A 215 15.20 -3.27 3.51
N GLY A 216 15.51 -2.85 4.72
CA GLY A 216 16.84 -2.37 5.11
C GLY A 216 16.86 -1.87 6.55
N TYR A 217 17.93 -1.17 6.89
CA TYR A 217 18.15 -0.58 8.20
C TYR A 217 18.57 0.88 8.06
N LEU A 218 18.00 1.74 8.91
CA LEU A 218 18.50 3.10 9.08
C LEU A 218 19.88 3.04 9.77
N SER A 219 20.76 3.99 9.42
CA SER A 219 22.11 4.10 9.99
C SER A 219 22.07 4.83 11.31
#